data_AF-A0A3P7LEY7-F1
#
_entry.id   AF-A0A3P7LEY7-F1
#
_cell.length_a   1.000
_cell.length_b   1.000
_cell.length_c   1.000
_cell.angle_alpha   90.00
_cell.angle_beta   90.00
_cell.angle_gamma   90.00
#
_symmetry.space_group_name_H-M   'P 1'
#
loop_
_entity.id
_entity.type
_entity.pdbx_description
1 polymer ?
#
loop_
_entity_poly.entity_id
_entity_poly.type
_entity_poly.pdbx_seq_one_letter_code
_entity_poly.pdbx_strand_id
1 'polypeptide(L)'
;MKNTFEVTAVGEFFIQLPSDVVLSLFRAVDLQVDSEETVLKAIGRWVGPLSKVDETRVVYAANMMKEMRWYQVDADFRYRLDDEDGFWNTNMECL
;
A
#
# COMPACT_ATOMS: atom_id res chain seq x y z
N MET A 1 6.02 -14.34 13.19
CA MET A 1 7.31 -14.39 12.48
C MET A 1 7.19 -13.35 11.40
N LYS A 2 7.95 -12.25 11.45
CA LYS A 2 7.70 -11.12 10.57
C LYS A 2 8.01 -11.51 9.13
N ASN A 3 7.04 -11.39 8.23
CA ASN A 3 7.21 -11.81 6.85
C ASN A 3 8.27 -10.96 6.12
N THR A 4 9.02 -11.57 5.20
CA THR A 4 10.12 -10.93 4.44
C THR A 4 9.68 -9.63 3.76
N PHE A 5 8.44 -9.58 3.27
CA PHE A 5 7.84 -8.38 2.72
C PHE A 5 7.78 -7.24 3.73
N GLU A 6 7.28 -7.48 4.94
CA GLU A 6 7.10 -6.43 5.95
C GLU A 6 8.42 -5.89 6.48
N VAL A 7 9.48 -6.70 6.47
CA VAL A 7 10.85 -6.23 6.75
C VAL A 7 11.33 -5.30 5.63
N THR A 8 11.05 -5.67 4.38
CA THR A 8 11.46 -4.92 3.19
C THR A 8 10.68 -3.60 3.06
N ALA A 9 9.36 -3.62 3.25
CA ALA A 9 8.46 -2.47 3.18
C ALA A 9 8.80 -1.37 4.20
N VAL A 10 9.49 -1.71 5.29
CA VAL A 10 9.95 -0.75 6.31
C VAL A 10 11.34 -0.18 5.97
N GLY A 11 12.05 -0.74 4.99
CA GLY A 11 13.36 -0.27 4.56
C GLY A 11 13.30 1.00 3.71
N GLU A 12 14.33 1.84 3.80
CA GLU A 12 14.48 3.03 2.94
C GLU A 12 14.60 2.67 1.46
N PHE A 13 15.15 1.50 1.16
CA PHE A 13 15.28 1.00 -0.21
C PHE A 13 13.91 0.82 -0.89
N PHE A 14 12.88 0.39 -0.14
CA PHE A 14 11.55 0.16 -0.70
C PHE A 14 10.94 1.43 -1.29
N ILE A 15 11.17 2.59 -0.64
CA ILE A 15 10.69 3.90 -1.10
C ILE A 15 11.33 4.30 -2.45
N GLN A 16 12.54 3.82 -2.72
CA GLN A 16 13.28 4.14 -3.94
C GLN A 16 12.92 3.24 -5.12
N LEU A 17 12.14 2.17 -4.88
CA LEU A 17 11.77 1.24 -5.92
C LEU A 17 10.86 1.89 -6.98
N PRO A 18 11.07 1.56 -8.27
CA PRO A 18 10.15 1.90 -9.35
C PRO A 18 8.74 1.33 -9.12
N SER A 19 7.72 1.98 -9.68
CA SER A 19 6.32 1.61 -9.46
C SER A 19 5.96 0.22 -9.99
N ASP A 20 6.58 -0.22 -11.10
CA ASP A 20 6.41 -1.54 -11.69
C ASP A 20 7.00 -2.65 -10.82
N VAL A 21 8.15 -2.39 -10.18
CA VAL A 21 8.78 -3.31 -9.23
C VAL A 21 7.91 -3.47 -7.99
N VAL A 22 7.41 -2.36 -7.45
CA VAL A 22 6.53 -2.37 -6.27
C VAL A 22 5.21 -3.08 -6.57
N LEU A 23 4.60 -2.81 -7.73
CA LEU A 23 3.38 -3.50 -8.16
C LEU A 23 3.61 -5.01 -8.33
N SER A 24 4.77 -5.42 -8.85
CA SER A 24 5.12 -6.83 -9.01
C SER A 24 5.25 -7.55 -7.67
N LEU A 25 5.71 -6.86 -6.61
CA LEU A 25 5.72 -7.42 -5.25
C LEU A 25 4.31 -7.70 -4.74
N PHE A 26 3.33 -6.82 -5.02
CA PHE A 26 1.94 -7.01 -4.61
C PHE A 26 1.23 -8.11 -5.39
N ARG A 27 1.60 -8.32 -6.65
CA ARG A 27 1.07 -9.40 -7.51
C ARG A 27 1.66 -10.78 -7.22
N ALA A 28 2.68 -10.87 -6.37
CA ALA A 28 3.27 -12.16 -6.02
C ALA A 28 2.20 -13.04 -5.35
N VAL A 29 1.88 -14.17 -5.99
CA VAL A 29 0.82 -15.11 -5.55
C VAL A 29 1.07 -15.62 -4.13
N ASP A 30 2.34 -15.65 -3.71
CA ASP A 30 2.81 -16.12 -2.42
C ASP A 30 3.12 -14.98 -1.44
N LEU A 31 2.67 -13.74 -1.70
CA LEU A 31 2.91 -12.62 -0.79
C LEU A 31 2.30 -12.88 0.59
N GLN A 32 3.17 -13.33 1.51
CA GLN A 32 2.86 -13.52 2.91
C GLN A 32 2.97 -12.18 3.63
N VAL A 33 1.88 -11.75 4.24
CA VAL A 33 1.81 -10.57 5.11
C VAL A 33 1.08 -10.94 6.38
N ASP A 34 1.40 -10.29 7.50
CA ASP A 34 0.72 -10.54 8.76
C ASP A 34 -0.71 -9.95 8.71
N SER A 35 -0.91 -8.89 7.92
CA SER A 35 -2.20 -8.23 7.70
C SER A 35 -2.22 -7.42 6.39
N GLU A 36 -3.37 -7.29 5.74
CA GLU A 36 -3.52 -6.45 4.54
C GLU A 36 -3.40 -4.96 4.86
N GLU A 37 -3.62 -4.57 6.10
CA GLU A 37 -3.38 -3.23 6.63
C GLU A 37 -1.89 -2.86 6.54
N THR A 38 -0.99 -3.83 6.72
CA THR A 38 0.45 -3.62 6.50
C THR A 38 0.74 -3.31 5.04
N VAL A 39 0.00 -3.93 4.10
CA VAL A 39 0.12 -3.64 2.67
C VAL A 39 -0.28 -2.21 2.38
N LEU A 40 -1.43 -1.74 2.87
CA LEU A 40 -1.85 -0.35 2.66
C LEU A 40 -0.87 0.66 3.24
N LYS A 41 -0.33 0.38 4.44
CA LYS A 41 0.71 1.21 5.07
C LYS A 41 1.99 1.24 4.25
N ALA A 42 2.38 0.12 3.65
CA ALA A 42 3.53 0.04 2.75
C ALA A 42 3.32 0.90 1.49
N ILE A 43 2.14 0.81 0.87
CA ILE A 43 1.76 1.65 -0.28
C ILE A 43 1.84 3.13 0.12
N GLY A 44 1.23 3.51 1.25
CA GLY A 44 1.26 4.90 1.73
C GLY A 44 2.67 5.42 1.99
N ARG A 45 3.54 4.58 2.56
CA ARG A 45 4.96 4.92 2.75
C ARG A 45 5.70 5.10 1.42
N TRP A 46 5.38 4.30 0.41
CA TRP A 46 5.98 4.45 -0.91
C TRP A 46 5.46 5.68 -1.66
N VAL A 47 4.17 6.01 -1.53
CA VAL A 47 3.57 7.23 -2.11
C VAL A 47 4.07 8.50 -1.43
N GLY A 48 4.23 8.47 -0.11
CA GLY A 48 4.57 9.64 0.69
C GLY A 48 5.57 9.34 1.80
N PRO A 49 6.84 9.06 1.48
CA PRO A 49 7.85 8.65 2.48
C PRO A 49 8.16 9.70 3.55
N LEU A 50 7.87 10.98 3.28
CA LEU A 50 8.08 12.11 4.19
C LEU A 50 6.76 12.84 4.51
N SER A 51 5.63 12.11 4.50
CA SER A 51 4.28 12.65 4.72
C SER A 51 3.82 13.69 3.69
N LYS A 52 4.60 13.93 2.63
CA LYS A 52 4.16 14.63 1.43
C LYS A 52 3.78 13.61 0.37
N VAL A 53 2.51 13.59 -0.02
CA VAL A 53 1.99 12.72 -1.08
C VAL A 53 2.66 13.09 -2.40
N ASP A 54 3.30 12.12 -3.05
CA ASP A 54 3.78 12.26 -4.42
C ASP A 54 2.63 11.91 -5.37
N GLU A 55 1.98 12.94 -5.93
CA GLU A 55 0.84 12.78 -6.84
C GLU A 55 1.18 11.89 -8.06
N THR A 56 2.43 11.87 -8.49
CA THR A 56 2.85 10.99 -9.59
C THR A 56 2.79 9.51 -9.19
N ARG A 57 3.02 9.21 -7.91
CA ARG A 57 2.93 7.87 -7.33
C ARG A 57 1.51 7.47 -6.98
N VAL A 58 0.62 8.42 -6.66
CA VAL A 58 -0.80 8.15 -6.36
C VAL A 58 -1.49 7.41 -7.53
N VAL A 59 -1.17 7.77 -8.77
CA VAL A 59 -1.72 7.08 -9.96
C VAL A 59 -1.35 5.59 -9.98
N TYR A 60 -0.17 5.22 -9.47
CA TYR A 60 0.25 3.83 -9.37
C TYR A 60 -0.30 3.14 -8.13
N ALA A 61 -0.57 3.88 -7.06
CA ALA A 61 -1.13 3.36 -5.82
C ALA A 61 -2.51 2.72 -6.04
N ALA A 62 -3.35 3.30 -6.92
CA ALA A 62 -4.62 2.71 -7.34
C ALA A 62 -4.46 1.28 -7.86
N ASN A 63 -3.45 1.04 -8.69
CA ASN A 63 -3.18 -0.29 -9.23
C ASN A 63 -2.66 -1.26 -8.16
N MET A 64 -1.90 -0.78 -7.17
CA MET A 64 -1.42 -1.60 -6.06
C MET A 64 -2.57 -1.99 -5.12
N MET A 65 -3.49 -1.05 -4.86
CA MET A 65 -4.67 -1.28 -4.00
C MET A 65 -5.65 -2.29 -4.61
N LYS A 66 -5.73 -2.41 -5.94
CA LYS A 66 -6.53 -3.45 -6.61
C LYS A 66 -6.03 -4.87 -6.37
N GLU A 67 -4.75 -5.03 -6.05
CA GLU A 67 -4.15 -6.34 -5.75
C GLU A 67 -4.35 -6.75 -4.29
N MET A 68 -4.80 -5.82 -3.42
CA MET A 68 -5.05 -6.12 -2.01
C MET A 68 -6.23 -7.07 -1.85
N ARG A 69 -6.12 -7.96 -0.86
CA ARG A 69 -7.23 -8.85 -0.47
C ARG A 69 -8.17 -8.10 0.46
N TRP A 70 -8.94 -7.16 -0.10
CA TRP A 70 -9.82 -6.28 0.68
C TRP A 70 -10.69 -7.05 1.67
N TYR A 71 -11.24 -8.22 1.31
CA TYR A 71 -12.05 -9.04 2.20
C TYR A 71 -11.34 -9.50 3.50
N GLN A 72 -10.01 -9.44 3.57
CA GLN A 72 -9.21 -9.76 4.76
C GLN A 72 -8.85 -8.53 5.61
N VAL A 73 -9.10 -7.31 5.12
CA VAL A 73 -8.89 -6.07 5.88
C VAL A 73 -9.95 -5.96 6.97
N ASP A 74 -9.53 -5.61 8.17
CA ASP A 74 -10.40 -5.37 9.32
C ASP A 74 -11.48 -4.31 9.03
N ALA A 75 -12.69 -4.55 9.52
CA ALA A 75 -13.83 -3.69 9.25
C ALA A 75 -13.65 -2.30 9.89
N ASP A 76 -13.13 -2.22 11.12
CA ASP A 76 -12.88 -0.96 11.81
C ASP A 76 -11.73 -0.18 11.14
N PHE A 77 -10.77 -0.89 10.53
CA PHE A 77 -9.77 -0.25 9.68
C PHE A 77 -10.41 0.36 8.42
N ARG A 78 -11.28 -0.37 7.72
CA ARG A 78 -11.98 0.15 6.53
C ARG A 78 -12.85 1.37 6.84
N TYR A 79 -13.64 1.32 7.91
CA TYR A 79 -14.46 2.46 8.32
C TYR A 79 -13.61 3.72 8.56
N ARG A 80 -12.42 3.58 9.16
CA ARG A 80 -11.51 4.71 9.33
C ARG A 80 -10.96 5.26 8.01
N LEU A 81 -10.73 4.41 7.00
CA LEU A 81 -10.30 4.89 5.68
C LEU A 81 -11.35 5.74 4.99
N ASP A 82 -12.64 5.45 5.23
CA ASP A 82 -13.75 6.23 4.70
C ASP A 82 -13.90 7.59 5.42
N ASP A 83 -13.59 7.63 6.72
CA ASP A 83 -13.69 8.84 7.56
C ASP A 83 -12.46 9.76 7.47
N GLU A 84 -11.29 9.23 7.10
CA GLU A 84 -10.01 9.95 7.09
C GLU A 84 -9.51 10.33 5.68
N ASP A 85 -8.92 11.52 5.57
CA ASP A 85 -8.24 11.96 4.35
C ASP A 85 -6.87 11.30 4.18
N GLY A 86 -6.60 10.77 2.98
CA GLY A 86 -5.32 10.12 2.68
C GLY A 86 -5.10 9.89 1.19
N PHE A 87 -3.95 9.33 0.81
CA PHE A 87 -3.62 9.10 -0.61
C PHE A 87 -4.64 8.18 -1.33
N TRP A 88 -5.36 7.35 -0.57
CA TRP A 88 -6.38 6.43 -1.05
C TRP A 88 -7.69 7.10 -1.50
N ASN A 89 -7.98 8.33 -1.07
CA ASN A 89 -9.19 9.04 -1.48
C ASN A 89 -8.92 10.13 -2.55
N THR A 90 -7.65 10.34 -2.90
CA THR A 90 -7.23 11.40 -3.82
C THR A 90 -7.48 11.06 -5.28
N ASN A 91 -7.63 9.77 -5.60
CA ASN A 91 -7.95 9.28 -6.94
C ASN A 91 -9.15 8.32 -6.85
N MET A 92 -10.19 8.55 -7.65
CA MET A 92 -11.38 7.69 -7.69
C MET A 92 -11.06 6.24 -8.08
N GLU A 93 -9.92 5.96 -8.71
CA GLU A 93 -9.50 4.60 -9.03
C GLU A 93 -8.92 3.81 -7.84
N CYS A 94 -8.73 4.46 -6.70
CA CYS A 94 -8.25 3.84 -5.46
C CYS A 94 -9.40 3.25 -4.59
N LEU A 95 -10.66 3.63 -4.85
CA LEU A 95 -11.88 3.09 -4.23
C LEU A 95 -12.59 2.11 -5.18
#